data_AF-A0AA97M0A0-F1
#
_entry.id   AF-A0AA97M0A0-F1
#
_cell.length_a   1.000
_cell.length_b   1.000
_cell.length_c   1.000
_cell.angle_alpha   90.00
_cell.angle_beta   90.00
_cell.angle_gamma   90.00
#
_symmetry.space_group_name_H-M   'P 1'
#
loop_
_entity.id
_entity.type
_entity.pdbx_description
1 polymer ?
#
loop_
_entity_poly.entity_id
_entity_poly.type
_entity_poly.pdbx_seq_one_letter_code
_entity_poly.pdbx_strand_id
1 'polypeptide(L)'
;MFYRYNPPPNWPTPPQGWTPPSGWAPDPAWGPAPAGWQFWVPASQEPAPPGDTAAPRTTPPYGSAADHGVHPPAAAPLSPHTSVAAPRHVDTEIGLFGARGKARELAREVNRLADENAALRADLDRLGALDVVELERRKRHLTEEIESARAAWESERQRADREHQAQHARAVGELNAVASQLAALQQQLVVTEDLLILQEAGVYEYTHPLDDSVAYKSELAELKEQTKAMNRKGGGAVQATTAFTMNGSAAEGRKVVDEFSKLLLRAYNNEADNLVRGMKPYKLGTSKDRLDKSRATIEKLGRSMDIRISAPYHWLRMRELELTADHLNKVAEEKERDREEKARLREEKRAQAELERERARLDKERHHYENALAALRAKGDTEGVARMEAQLDDIAQAIDNVDYRAANARAGYVYVISNLGSFGEQVVKVGMTRRLDPMDRVRELSDASVPFNFDVHAIHFSDDAVGVEAEMHRRLADKRVNRVNQRREFFYATPAEVRVLLSEVAGDILEYNEVPEALEYRQSRGEAAPEAPAPRR
;
A
#
# COMPACT_ATOMS: atom_id res chain seq x y z
N MET A 1 12.64 -12.31 -40.52
CA MET A 1 12.02 -11.38 -39.55
C MET A 1 11.66 -12.18 -38.31
N PHE A 2 12.23 -11.84 -37.15
CA PHE A 2 11.98 -12.56 -35.91
C PHE A 2 10.75 -11.94 -35.21
N TYR A 3 9.73 -12.75 -34.96
CA TYR A 3 8.54 -12.36 -34.20
C TYR A 3 8.73 -12.75 -32.74
N ARG A 4 8.36 -11.86 -31.81
CA ARG A 4 8.34 -12.17 -30.37
C ARG A 4 6.91 -12.34 -29.89
N TYR A 5 6.74 -13.22 -28.91
CA TYR A 5 5.48 -13.41 -28.23
C TYR A 5 5.16 -12.18 -27.37
N ASN A 6 3.97 -11.62 -27.54
CA ASN A 6 3.47 -10.44 -26.85
C ASN A 6 2.30 -10.82 -25.94
N PRO A 7 2.55 -11.12 -24.65
CA PRO A 7 1.50 -11.52 -23.72
C PRO A 7 0.51 -10.36 -23.48
N PRO A 8 -0.81 -10.63 -23.43
CA PRO A 8 -1.79 -9.64 -23.01
C PRO A 8 -1.46 -9.04 -21.64
N PRO A 9 -1.79 -7.76 -21.37
CA PRO A 9 -1.45 -7.10 -20.10
C PRO A 9 -2.12 -7.76 -18.87
N ASN A 10 -3.24 -8.45 -19.09
CA ASN A 10 -3.99 -9.19 -18.07
C ASN A 10 -3.48 -10.62 -17.85
N TRP A 11 -2.45 -11.06 -18.58
CA TRP A 11 -1.86 -12.40 -18.43
C TRP A 11 -0.52 -12.34 -17.69
N PRO A 12 -0.07 -13.46 -17.09
CA PRO A 12 1.24 -13.52 -16.47
C PRO A 12 2.37 -13.23 -17.47
N THR A 13 3.34 -12.40 -17.07
CA THR A 13 4.51 -12.11 -17.89
C THR A 13 5.41 -13.35 -17.98
N PRO A 14 5.67 -13.89 -19.18
CA PRO A 14 6.50 -15.07 -19.33
C PRO A 14 7.99 -14.74 -19.09
N PRO A 15 8.81 -15.74 -18.71
CA PRO A 15 10.25 -15.57 -18.54
C PRO A 15 10.93 -15.05 -19.83
N GLN A 16 12.05 -14.35 -19.67
CA GLN A 16 12.79 -13.77 -20.80
C GLN A 16 13.21 -14.86 -21.79
N GLY A 17 12.83 -14.70 -23.06
CA GLY A 17 13.15 -15.64 -24.15
C GLY A 17 12.19 -16.82 -24.31
N TRP A 18 11.13 -16.91 -23.49
CA TRP A 18 10.11 -17.95 -23.62
C TRP A 18 9.18 -17.71 -24.81
N THR A 19 8.84 -18.78 -25.55
CA THR A 19 7.85 -18.77 -26.64
C THR A 19 6.90 -19.95 -26.51
N PRO A 20 5.59 -19.78 -26.75
CA PRO A 20 4.62 -20.88 -26.62
C PRO A 20 4.92 -22.00 -27.62
N PRO A 21 4.92 -23.28 -27.17
CA PRO A 21 5.13 -24.42 -28.05
C PRO A 21 3.92 -24.65 -28.99
N SER A 22 4.13 -25.39 -30.09
CA SER A 22 3.07 -25.68 -31.07
C SER A 22 1.88 -26.39 -30.41
N GLY A 23 0.68 -25.83 -30.56
CA GLY A 23 -0.55 -26.35 -29.95
C GLY A 23 -0.83 -25.89 -28.52
N TRP A 24 -0.03 -24.96 -27.97
CA TRP A 24 -0.28 -24.34 -26.68
C TRP A 24 -1.53 -23.45 -26.69
N ALA A 25 -2.31 -23.51 -25.61
CA ALA A 25 -3.48 -22.65 -25.37
C ALA A 25 -3.37 -22.00 -23.97
N PRO A 26 -3.87 -20.77 -23.80
CA PRO A 26 -3.82 -20.08 -22.51
C PRO A 26 -4.73 -20.75 -21.47
N ASP A 27 -4.36 -20.62 -20.21
CA ASP A 27 -5.21 -21.06 -19.11
C ASP A 27 -6.53 -20.24 -19.11
N PRO A 28 -7.71 -20.89 -19.11
CA PRO A 28 -8.99 -20.20 -19.05
C PRO A 28 -9.12 -19.22 -17.87
N ALA A 29 -8.38 -19.44 -16.78
CA ALA A 29 -8.39 -18.58 -15.60
C ALA A 29 -7.75 -17.19 -15.83
N TRP A 30 -6.97 -16.98 -16.90
CA TRP A 30 -6.32 -15.70 -17.20
C TRP A 30 -7.24 -14.71 -17.95
N GLY A 31 -8.44 -15.16 -18.33
CA GLY A 31 -9.42 -14.36 -19.07
C GLY A 31 -9.05 -14.16 -20.54
N PRO A 32 -9.98 -13.66 -21.38
CA PRO A 32 -9.74 -13.46 -22.79
C PRO A 32 -8.71 -12.34 -23.02
N ALA A 33 -7.95 -12.46 -24.12
CA ALA A 33 -7.13 -11.34 -24.57
C ALA A 33 -8.03 -10.20 -25.09
N PRO A 34 -7.57 -8.94 -25.03
CA PRO A 34 -8.30 -7.81 -25.59
C PRO A 34 -8.66 -8.02 -27.07
N ALA A 35 -9.81 -7.51 -27.49
CA ALA A 35 -10.26 -7.63 -28.88
C ALA A 35 -9.23 -7.01 -29.84
N GLY A 36 -8.78 -7.79 -30.83
CA GLY A 36 -7.76 -7.37 -31.81
C GLY A 36 -6.31 -7.48 -31.34
N TRP A 37 -6.04 -8.13 -30.20
CA TRP A 37 -4.68 -8.28 -29.69
C TRP A 37 -3.77 -9.11 -30.61
N GLN A 38 -2.57 -8.61 -30.88
CA GLN A 38 -1.55 -9.30 -31.68
C GLN A 38 -0.57 -10.01 -30.76
N PHE A 39 -0.64 -11.34 -30.72
CA PHE A 39 0.25 -12.18 -29.91
C PHE A 39 1.67 -12.26 -30.48
N TRP A 40 1.88 -11.88 -31.74
CA TRP A 40 3.18 -11.94 -32.41
C TRP A 40 3.50 -10.59 -33.01
N VAL A 41 4.49 -9.91 -32.42
CA VAL A 41 4.94 -8.60 -32.89
C VAL A 41 6.36 -8.71 -33.46
N PRO A 42 6.71 -7.94 -34.50
CA PRO A 42 8.08 -7.88 -35.01
C PRO A 42 9.03 -7.40 -33.89
N ALA A 43 10.15 -8.08 -33.69
CA ALA A 43 11.13 -7.70 -32.68
C ALA A 43 11.92 -6.46 -33.13
N SER A 44 11.36 -5.27 -32.95
CA SER A 44 12.04 -3.98 -33.14
C SER A 44 11.44 -2.92 -32.20
N GLN A 45 12.29 -2.33 -31.35
CA GLN A 45 12.08 -1.22 -30.39
C GLN A 45 11.59 -1.59 -28.96
N GLU A 46 12.36 -1.10 -27.98
CA GLU A 46 12.18 -1.19 -26.51
C GLU A 46 11.08 -0.25 -25.98
N PRO A 47 10.45 -0.54 -24.82
CA PRO A 47 9.48 0.36 -24.18
C PRO A 47 10.14 1.33 -23.17
N ALA A 48 9.65 2.58 -23.14
CA ALA A 48 9.98 3.60 -22.13
C ALA A 48 9.13 3.42 -20.83
N PRO A 49 9.60 3.91 -19.65
CA PRO A 49 8.98 3.67 -18.34
C PRO A 49 7.79 4.63 -18.02
N PRO A 50 7.02 4.39 -16.94
CA PRO A 50 5.69 4.99 -16.74
C PRO A 50 5.78 6.36 -16.05
N GLY A 51 4.98 7.32 -16.52
CA GLY A 51 4.87 8.68 -15.98
C GLY A 51 3.42 9.14 -15.78
N ASP A 52 3.03 9.15 -14.52
CA ASP A 52 2.15 10.07 -13.77
C ASP A 52 1.02 10.94 -14.39
N THR A 53 -0.08 10.94 -13.62
CA THR A 53 -1.00 12.04 -13.25
C THR A 53 -2.10 12.57 -14.19
N ALA A 54 -3.33 12.44 -13.65
CA ALA A 54 -4.40 13.44 -13.50
C ALA A 54 -5.18 13.99 -14.73
N ALA A 55 -6.46 13.57 -14.77
CA ALA A 55 -7.75 14.27 -15.03
C ALA A 55 -7.78 15.82 -15.21
N PRO A 56 -8.92 16.46 -15.61
CA PRO A 56 -10.11 16.01 -16.37
C PRO A 56 -10.64 17.02 -17.45
N ARG A 57 -11.64 16.56 -18.23
CA ARG A 57 -12.69 17.32 -18.97
C ARG A 57 -12.27 18.33 -20.06
N THR A 58 -12.80 18.17 -21.27
CA THR A 58 -13.93 18.98 -21.81
C THR A 58 -14.24 18.60 -23.28
N THR A 59 -15.53 18.48 -23.58
CA THR A 59 -16.19 18.42 -24.92
C THR A 59 -15.96 19.74 -25.71
N PRO A 60 -16.34 19.96 -27.01
CA PRO A 60 -17.45 19.35 -27.79
C PRO A 60 -17.18 19.30 -29.34
N PRO A 61 -18.11 19.53 -30.31
CA PRO A 61 -18.38 18.56 -31.40
C PRO A 61 -18.27 19.14 -32.84
N TYR A 62 -18.28 18.27 -33.86
CA TYR A 62 -18.51 18.62 -35.28
C TYR A 62 -18.85 17.33 -36.05
N GLY A 63 -19.78 17.21 -37.01
CA GLY A 63 -20.47 18.21 -37.81
C GLY A 63 -20.09 18.10 -39.30
N SER A 64 -20.92 17.42 -40.10
CA SER A 64 -21.15 17.69 -41.53
C SER A 64 -20.15 17.28 -42.64
N ALA A 65 -20.71 16.52 -43.60
CA ALA A 65 -20.66 16.61 -45.08
C ALA A 65 -19.41 16.22 -45.92
N ALA A 66 -19.69 15.32 -46.88
CA ALA A 66 -19.30 15.25 -48.30
C ALA A 66 -17.89 15.68 -48.76
N ASP A 67 -17.19 14.83 -49.54
CA ASP A 67 -17.26 14.85 -51.03
C ASP A 67 -16.41 13.74 -51.71
N HIS A 68 -16.69 13.48 -52.99
CA HIS A 68 -16.04 12.75 -54.12
C HIS A 68 -14.63 12.08 -53.96
N GLY A 69 -14.21 11.03 -54.68
CA GLY A 69 -14.67 10.22 -55.83
C GLY A 69 -13.78 8.96 -55.94
N VAL A 70 -14.08 7.95 -56.76
CA VAL A 70 -13.42 7.65 -58.06
C VAL A 70 -14.17 6.48 -58.75
N HIS A 71 -14.44 6.64 -60.05
CA HIS A 71 -14.84 5.66 -61.10
C HIS A 71 -13.60 5.32 -61.98
N PRO A 72 -13.56 4.42 -63.00
CA PRO A 72 -14.56 3.51 -63.63
C PRO A 72 -13.97 2.05 -63.88
N PRO A 73 -14.41 1.16 -64.81
CA PRO A 73 -14.73 1.31 -66.26
C PRO A 73 -16.21 1.00 -66.60
N ALA A 74 -16.90 1.75 -67.47
CA ALA A 74 -16.83 1.82 -68.94
C ALA A 74 -17.61 0.70 -69.69
N ALA A 75 -18.69 1.18 -70.29
CA ALA A 75 -19.67 0.60 -71.22
C ALA A 75 -19.18 -0.37 -72.31
N ALA A 76 -20.11 -1.22 -72.75
CA ALA A 76 -20.25 -1.60 -74.15
C ALA A 76 -21.75 -1.62 -74.54
N PRO A 77 -22.08 -1.36 -75.82
CA PRO A 77 -23.18 -0.48 -76.17
C PRO A 77 -24.40 -1.21 -76.77
N LEU A 78 -25.51 -0.49 -76.71
CA LEU A 78 -26.71 -0.72 -77.52
C LEU A 78 -26.38 -0.70 -79.01
N SER A 79 -27.01 -1.60 -79.74
CA SER A 79 -27.09 -1.60 -81.20
C SER A 79 -28.47 -2.13 -81.63
N PRO A 80 -28.97 -1.70 -82.79
CA PRO A 80 -30.17 -0.89 -82.75
C PRO A 80 -31.25 -1.29 -83.76
N HIS A 81 -32.41 -0.65 -83.62
CA HIS A 81 -33.51 -0.52 -84.59
C HIS A 81 -34.22 -1.81 -85.04
N THR A 82 -35.52 -1.88 -84.82
CA THR A 82 -36.43 -1.90 -85.98
C THR A 82 -37.67 -1.08 -85.64
N SER A 83 -37.70 0.10 -86.23
CA SER A 83 -38.89 0.93 -86.44
C SER A 83 -40.01 0.07 -87.02
N VAL A 84 -41.08 -0.18 -86.28
CA VAL A 84 -42.35 -0.53 -86.91
C VAL A 84 -42.94 0.76 -87.45
N ALA A 85 -42.72 0.94 -88.74
CA ALA A 85 -43.25 2.03 -89.53
C ALA A 85 -44.78 2.09 -89.40
N ALA A 86 -45.29 3.32 -89.40
CA ALA A 86 -46.70 3.61 -89.64
C ALA A 86 -47.22 2.82 -90.88
N PRO A 87 -48.49 2.39 -90.89
CA PRO A 87 -49.05 1.71 -92.05
C PRO A 87 -48.89 2.61 -93.29
N ARG A 88 -48.06 2.18 -94.24
CA ARG A 88 -48.06 2.75 -95.59
C ARG A 88 -49.39 2.36 -96.21
N HIS A 89 -50.21 3.36 -96.54
CA HIS A 89 -51.34 3.18 -97.44
C HIS A 89 -50.81 2.52 -98.73
N VAL A 90 -51.23 1.28 -98.97
CA VAL A 90 -51.06 0.66 -100.29
C VAL A 90 -52.32 1.04 -101.06
N ASP A 91 -52.26 2.15 -101.80
CA ASP A 91 -53.20 2.38 -102.88
C ASP A 91 -52.96 1.27 -103.91
N THR A 92 -53.76 0.22 -103.82
CA THR A 92 -53.85 -0.75 -104.90
C THR A 92 -54.99 -0.25 -105.78
N GLU A 93 -54.66 0.42 -106.89
CA GLU A 93 -55.61 0.63 -107.97
C GLU A 93 -56.11 -0.75 -108.43
N ILE A 94 -57.34 -1.08 -108.04
CA ILE A 94 -57.98 -2.32 -108.45
C ILE A 94 -58.56 -2.09 -109.84
N GLY A 95 -57.86 -2.58 -110.86
CA GLY A 95 -58.42 -2.68 -112.21
C GLY A 95 -59.74 -3.45 -112.22
N LEU A 96 -60.70 -3.01 -113.04
CA LEU A 96 -62.12 -3.40 -113.03
C LEU A 96 -62.39 -4.92 -113.21
N PHE A 97 -61.38 -5.73 -113.49
CA PHE A 97 -61.45 -7.18 -113.62
C PHE A 97 -60.47 -7.87 -112.66
N GLY A 98 -60.82 -7.92 -111.38
CA GLY A 98 -60.02 -8.62 -110.35
C GLY A 98 -60.46 -8.36 -108.90
N ALA A 99 -61.21 -7.28 -108.65
CA ALA A 99 -61.66 -6.81 -107.34
C ALA A 99 -62.29 -7.89 -106.45
N ARG A 100 -63.14 -8.76 -107.02
CA ARG A 100 -63.83 -9.83 -106.28
C ARG A 100 -62.89 -10.89 -105.72
N GLY A 101 -61.78 -11.18 -106.41
CA GLY A 101 -60.78 -12.15 -105.95
C GLY A 101 -60.00 -11.60 -104.75
N LYS A 102 -59.51 -10.37 -104.87
CA LYS A 102 -58.76 -9.68 -103.80
C LYS A 102 -59.61 -9.43 -102.56
N ALA A 103 -60.89 -9.08 -102.72
CA ALA A 103 -61.81 -8.90 -101.60
C ALA A 103 -62.04 -10.21 -100.82
N ARG A 104 -62.10 -11.36 -101.50
CA ARG A 104 -62.20 -12.68 -100.83
C ARG A 104 -60.90 -13.06 -100.12
N GLU A 105 -59.75 -12.72 -100.70
CA GLU A 105 -58.44 -12.94 -100.07
C GLU A 105 -58.31 -12.11 -98.78
N LEU A 106 -58.60 -10.80 -98.84
CA LEU A 106 -58.62 -9.92 -97.67
C LEU A 106 -59.62 -10.37 -96.60
N ALA A 107 -60.82 -10.80 -97.00
CA ALA A 107 -61.82 -11.30 -96.05
C ALA A 107 -61.33 -12.57 -95.31
N ARG A 108 -60.60 -13.46 -96.00
CA ARG A 108 -59.99 -14.63 -95.36
C ARG A 108 -58.89 -14.22 -94.39
N GLU A 109 -58.08 -13.25 -94.76
CA GLU A 109 -56.99 -12.77 -93.90
C GLU A 109 -57.50 -12.05 -92.66
N VAL A 110 -58.55 -11.23 -92.79
CA VAL A 110 -59.23 -10.59 -91.66
C VAL A 110 -59.80 -11.63 -90.70
N ASN A 111 -60.45 -12.68 -91.22
CA ASN A 111 -60.97 -13.76 -90.38
C ASN A 111 -59.83 -14.51 -89.67
N ARG A 112 -58.72 -14.82 -90.37
CA ARG A 112 -57.55 -15.47 -89.78
C ARG A 112 -56.95 -14.66 -88.63
N LEU A 113 -56.78 -13.34 -88.82
CA LEU A 113 -56.26 -12.44 -87.80
C LEU A 113 -57.22 -12.25 -86.62
N ALA A 114 -58.53 -12.33 -86.87
CA ALA A 114 -59.54 -12.30 -85.81
C ALA A 114 -59.48 -13.56 -84.94
N ASP A 115 -59.32 -14.74 -85.56
CA ASP A 115 -59.16 -16.02 -84.85
C ASP A 115 -57.85 -16.06 -84.06
N GLU A 116 -56.73 -15.59 -84.63
CA GLU A 116 -55.45 -15.45 -83.90
C GLU A 116 -55.57 -14.51 -82.70
N ASN A 117 -56.24 -13.36 -82.86
CA ASN A 117 -56.48 -12.44 -81.73
C ASN A 117 -57.35 -13.06 -80.63
N ALA A 118 -58.38 -13.82 -81.01
CA ALA A 118 -59.23 -14.51 -80.05
C ALA A 118 -58.45 -15.55 -79.26
N ALA A 119 -57.57 -16.32 -79.92
CA ALA A 119 -56.69 -17.30 -79.27
C ALA A 119 -55.70 -16.62 -78.31
N LEU A 120 -55.03 -15.54 -78.75
CA LEU A 120 -54.09 -14.79 -77.91
C LEU A 120 -54.76 -14.17 -76.67
N ARG A 121 -56.01 -13.69 -76.81
CA ARG A 121 -56.81 -13.20 -75.67
C ARG A 121 -57.17 -14.32 -74.69
N ALA A 122 -57.54 -15.48 -75.20
CA ALA A 122 -57.83 -16.65 -74.37
C ALA A 122 -56.57 -17.15 -73.62
N ASP A 123 -55.40 -17.09 -74.26
CA ASP A 123 -54.13 -17.44 -73.63
C ASP A 123 -53.71 -16.42 -72.55
N LEU A 124 -53.99 -15.14 -72.74
CA LEU A 124 -53.79 -14.09 -71.71
C LEU A 124 -54.64 -14.34 -70.46
N ASP A 125 -55.93 -14.68 -70.63
CA ASP A 125 -56.82 -15.03 -69.52
C ASP A 125 -56.37 -16.32 -68.82
N ARG A 126 -55.90 -17.32 -69.59
CA ARG A 126 -55.42 -18.61 -69.05
C ARG A 126 -54.13 -18.49 -68.25
N LEU A 127 -53.24 -17.57 -68.63
CA LEU A 127 -51.95 -17.35 -67.96
C LEU A 127 -52.06 -16.51 -66.68
N GLY A 128 -53.28 -16.08 -66.29
CA GLY A 128 -53.50 -15.42 -65.00
C GLY A 128 -52.74 -14.10 -64.87
N ALA A 129 -52.55 -13.38 -65.99
CA ALA A 129 -52.01 -12.04 -65.97
C ALA A 129 -53.00 -11.10 -65.24
N LEU A 130 -52.85 -10.99 -63.92
CA LEU A 130 -53.55 -10.02 -63.09
C LEU A 130 -53.49 -8.64 -63.75
N ASP A 131 -54.60 -7.91 -63.76
CA ASP A 131 -54.68 -6.54 -64.26
C ASP A 131 -53.56 -5.71 -63.60
N VAL A 132 -52.89 -4.84 -64.36
CA VAL A 132 -51.76 -4.02 -63.89
C VAL A 132 -52.15 -3.25 -62.62
N VAL A 133 -53.41 -2.84 -62.52
CA VAL A 133 -53.98 -2.17 -61.36
C VAL A 133 -53.99 -3.06 -60.11
N GLU A 134 -54.25 -4.36 -60.25
CA GLU A 134 -54.28 -5.32 -59.16
C GLU A 134 -52.87 -5.64 -58.65
N LEU A 135 -51.89 -5.76 -59.56
CA LEU A 135 -50.48 -5.87 -59.21
C LEU A 135 -49.97 -4.63 -58.46
N GLU A 136 -50.36 -3.43 -58.88
CA GLU A 136 -50.00 -2.19 -58.19
C GLU A 136 -50.64 -2.05 -56.81
N ARG A 137 -51.90 -2.52 -56.65
CA ARG A 137 -52.55 -2.58 -55.33
C ARG A 137 -51.85 -3.59 -54.43
N ARG A 138 -51.53 -4.78 -54.94
CA ARG A 138 -50.82 -5.80 -54.16
C ARG A 138 -49.42 -5.35 -53.78
N LYS A 139 -48.71 -4.67 -54.67
CA LYS A 139 -47.39 -4.08 -54.39
C LYS A 139 -47.47 -3.03 -53.29
N ARG A 140 -48.43 -2.10 -53.35
CA ARG A 140 -48.63 -1.08 -52.30
C ARG A 140 -48.91 -1.71 -50.95
N HIS A 141 -49.86 -2.65 -50.90
CA HIS A 141 -50.20 -3.35 -49.69
C HIS A 141 -49.01 -4.11 -49.09
N LEU A 142 -48.24 -4.85 -49.91
CA LEU A 142 -47.03 -5.51 -49.44
C LEU A 142 -45.94 -4.53 -48.98
N THR A 143 -45.86 -3.35 -49.60
CA THR A 143 -44.90 -2.31 -49.19
C THR A 143 -45.28 -1.75 -47.82
N GLU A 144 -46.56 -1.45 -47.60
CA GLU A 144 -47.09 -1.01 -46.30
C GLU A 144 -46.92 -2.09 -45.21
N GLU A 145 -47.12 -3.36 -45.55
CA GLU A 145 -46.85 -4.48 -44.63
C GLU A 145 -45.35 -4.58 -44.28
N ILE A 146 -44.46 -4.41 -45.25
CA ILE A 146 -43.01 -4.41 -45.01
C ILE A 146 -42.59 -3.21 -44.16
N GLU A 147 -43.14 -2.03 -44.40
CA GLU A 147 -42.84 -0.83 -43.62
C GLU A 147 -43.34 -0.95 -42.18
N SER A 148 -44.55 -1.45 -41.97
CA SER A 148 -45.10 -1.68 -40.62
C SER A 148 -44.32 -2.78 -39.87
N ALA A 149 -43.93 -3.87 -40.55
CA ALA A 149 -43.08 -4.90 -39.97
C ALA A 149 -41.69 -4.38 -39.62
N ARG A 150 -41.09 -3.53 -40.45
CA ARG A 150 -39.80 -2.87 -40.17
C ARG A 150 -39.90 -1.94 -38.97
N ALA A 151 -40.96 -1.12 -38.89
CA ALA A 151 -41.17 -0.23 -37.76
C ALA A 151 -41.38 -1.00 -36.44
N ALA A 152 -42.12 -2.11 -36.48
CA ALA A 152 -42.30 -2.99 -35.33
C ALA A 152 -40.98 -3.63 -34.88
N TRP A 153 -40.18 -4.14 -35.83
CA TRP A 153 -38.86 -4.72 -35.55
C TRP A 153 -37.88 -3.68 -34.97
N GLU A 154 -37.87 -2.46 -35.52
CA GLU A 154 -37.02 -1.37 -35.03
C GLU A 154 -37.41 -0.97 -33.60
N SER A 155 -38.71 -0.90 -33.29
CA SER A 155 -39.19 -0.63 -31.94
C SER A 155 -38.79 -1.75 -30.96
N GLU A 156 -38.85 -3.00 -31.38
CA GLU A 156 -38.47 -4.13 -30.53
C GLU A 156 -36.97 -4.17 -30.28
N ARG A 157 -36.17 -3.90 -31.32
CA ARG A 157 -34.73 -3.72 -31.21
C ARG A 157 -34.37 -2.60 -30.24
N GLN A 158 -35.02 -1.43 -30.34
CA GLN A 158 -34.79 -0.33 -29.42
C GLN A 158 -35.17 -0.66 -27.97
N ARG A 159 -36.20 -1.49 -27.75
CA ARG A 159 -36.56 -1.97 -26.41
C ARG A 159 -35.48 -2.89 -25.85
N ALA A 160 -35.01 -3.84 -26.64
CA ALA A 160 -33.93 -4.76 -26.25
C ALA A 160 -32.63 -3.99 -25.95
N ASP A 161 -32.28 -2.99 -26.76
CA ASP A 161 -31.10 -2.15 -26.54
C ASP A 161 -31.22 -1.34 -25.24
N ARG A 162 -32.40 -0.75 -24.96
CA ARG A 162 -32.65 -0.03 -23.69
C ARG A 162 -32.61 -0.96 -22.49
N GLU A 163 -33.16 -2.16 -22.61
CA GLU A 163 -33.13 -3.15 -21.55
C GLU A 163 -31.69 -3.60 -21.27
N HIS A 164 -30.91 -3.91 -22.30
CA HIS A 164 -29.50 -4.24 -22.18
C HIS A 164 -28.68 -3.10 -21.56
N GLN A 165 -28.92 -1.85 -21.99
CA GLN A 165 -28.29 -0.67 -21.39
C GLN A 165 -28.66 -0.51 -19.91
N ALA A 166 -29.92 -0.74 -19.55
CA ALA A 166 -30.37 -0.68 -18.16
C ALA A 166 -29.75 -1.80 -17.31
N GLN A 167 -29.66 -3.03 -17.84
CA GLN A 167 -29.00 -4.15 -17.17
C GLN A 167 -27.50 -3.88 -16.96
N HIS A 168 -26.81 -3.38 -18.00
CA HIS A 168 -25.40 -3.00 -17.90
C HIS A 168 -25.18 -1.89 -16.86
N ALA A 169 -26.03 -0.85 -16.86
CA ALA A 169 -25.95 0.23 -15.88
C ALA A 169 -26.14 -0.28 -14.43
N ARG A 170 -27.07 -1.22 -14.21
CA ARG A 170 -27.26 -1.87 -12.91
C ARG A 170 -26.02 -2.67 -12.48
N ALA A 171 -25.49 -3.51 -13.38
CA ALA A 171 -24.30 -4.32 -13.11
C ALA A 171 -23.08 -3.45 -12.77
N VAL A 172 -22.88 -2.33 -13.48
CA VAL A 172 -21.81 -1.36 -13.17
C VAL A 172 -22.04 -0.70 -11.80
N GLY A 173 -23.29 -0.36 -11.46
CA GLY A 173 -23.64 0.18 -10.14
C GLY A 173 -23.32 -0.80 -9.01
N GLU A 174 -23.67 -2.06 -9.17
CA GLU A 174 -23.36 -3.14 -8.21
C GLU A 174 -21.85 -3.35 -8.08
N LEU A 175 -21.12 -3.39 -9.19
CA LEU A 175 -19.66 -3.53 -9.19
C LEU A 175 -18.99 -2.39 -8.41
N ASN A 176 -19.42 -1.14 -8.63
CA ASN A 176 -18.87 0.01 -7.92
C ASN A 176 -19.21 -0.01 -6.42
N ALA A 177 -20.41 -0.48 -6.05
CA ALA A 177 -20.80 -0.64 -4.66
C ALA A 177 -19.94 -1.70 -3.95
N VAL A 178 -19.75 -2.86 -4.58
CA VAL A 178 -18.88 -3.93 -4.07
C VAL A 178 -17.43 -3.48 -3.98
N ALA A 179 -16.91 -2.77 -4.98
CA ALA A 179 -15.55 -2.24 -4.96
C ALA A 179 -15.35 -1.23 -3.81
N SER A 180 -16.35 -0.38 -3.56
CA SER A 180 -16.31 0.59 -2.45
C SER A 180 -16.35 -0.12 -1.08
N GLN A 181 -17.17 -1.16 -0.94
CA GLN A 181 -17.20 -1.99 0.27
C GLN A 181 -15.88 -2.72 0.49
N LEU A 182 -15.29 -3.27 -0.57
CA LEU A 182 -13.99 -3.94 -0.51
C LEU A 182 -12.89 -2.98 -0.07
N ALA A 183 -12.84 -1.76 -0.63
CA ALA A 183 -11.88 -0.73 -0.22
C ALA A 183 -12.05 -0.33 1.25
N ALA A 184 -13.29 -0.18 1.73
CA ALA A 184 -13.57 0.12 3.13
C ALA A 184 -13.15 -1.02 4.07
N LEU A 185 -13.44 -2.28 3.70
CA LEU A 185 -13.02 -3.47 4.43
C LEU A 185 -11.49 -3.62 4.46
N GLN A 186 -10.82 -3.34 3.35
CA GLN A 186 -9.35 -3.34 3.27
C GLN A 186 -8.73 -2.28 4.17
N GLN A 187 -9.29 -1.07 4.20
CA GLN A 187 -8.82 -0.01 5.10
C GLN A 187 -9.03 -0.38 6.57
N GLN A 188 -10.16 -0.99 6.93
CA GLN A 188 -10.39 -1.52 8.28
C GLN A 188 -9.41 -2.65 8.63
N LEU A 189 -9.09 -3.53 7.68
CA LEU A 189 -8.12 -4.60 7.87
C LEU A 189 -6.71 -4.03 8.11
N VAL A 190 -6.25 -3.06 7.32
CA VAL A 190 -4.95 -2.39 7.51
C VAL A 190 -4.86 -1.71 8.87
N VAL A 191 -5.91 -0.99 9.29
CA VAL A 191 -5.96 -0.38 10.64
C VAL A 191 -5.89 -1.47 11.73
N THR A 192 -6.53 -2.61 11.52
CA THR A 192 -6.51 -3.73 12.47
C THR A 192 -5.15 -4.44 12.49
N GLU A 193 -4.50 -4.59 11.33
CA GLU A 193 -3.15 -5.15 11.19
C GLU A 193 -2.11 -4.22 11.81
N ASP A 194 -2.20 -2.90 11.60
CA ASP A 194 -1.34 -1.92 12.27
C ASP A 194 -1.54 -1.94 13.78
N LEU A 195 -2.79 -2.10 14.26
CA LEU A 195 -3.09 -2.28 15.69
C LEU A 195 -2.54 -3.60 16.22
N LEU A 196 -2.59 -4.68 15.41
CA LEU A 196 -2.02 -5.98 15.74
C LEU A 196 -0.48 -5.93 15.75
N ILE A 197 0.14 -5.20 14.83
CA ILE A 197 1.60 -4.97 14.74
C ILE A 197 2.06 -4.08 15.89
N LEU A 198 1.32 -3.02 16.20
CA LEU A 198 1.56 -2.15 17.36
C LEU A 198 1.42 -2.92 18.65
N GLN A 199 0.39 -3.76 18.77
CA GLN A 199 0.30 -4.75 19.83
C GLN A 199 1.57 -5.61 19.79
N GLU A 200 1.86 -6.38 18.74
CA GLU A 200 3.03 -7.29 18.61
C GLU A 200 4.39 -6.63 18.91
N ALA A 201 4.55 -5.35 18.60
CA ALA A 201 5.72 -4.52 18.87
C ALA A 201 5.77 -3.96 20.31
N GLY A 202 4.74 -4.19 21.12
CA GLY A 202 4.66 -3.82 22.55
C GLY A 202 3.99 -2.49 22.85
N VAL A 203 3.35 -1.84 21.88
CA VAL A 203 2.56 -0.61 22.05
C VAL A 203 1.16 -1.00 22.51
N TYR A 204 1.04 -1.27 23.81
CA TYR A 204 -0.19 -1.64 24.48
C TYR A 204 -0.88 -0.39 25.04
N GLU A 205 -2.12 -0.13 24.64
CA GLU A 205 -2.91 0.98 25.19
C GLU A 205 -3.52 0.58 26.54
N TYR A 206 -3.19 1.39 27.54
CA TYR A 206 -3.39 1.12 28.96
C TYR A 206 -4.87 0.94 29.34
N THR A 207 -5.15 -0.02 30.22
CA THR A 207 -6.49 -0.14 30.82
C THR A 207 -6.49 -0.06 32.35
N HIS A 208 -5.33 -0.06 33.04
CA HIS A 208 -5.30 -0.25 34.49
C HIS A 208 -4.54 0.83 35.28
N PRO A 209 -5.18 1.69 36.10
CA PRO A 209 -4.63 2.92 36.70
C PRO A 209 -3.51 2.80 37.77
N LEU A 210 -2.73 1.72 37.87
CA LEU A 210 -1.72 1.58 38.94
C LEU A 210 -0.38 2.24 38.57
N ASP A 211 0.16 3.00 39.53
CA ASP A 211 1.30 3.90 39.30
C ASP A 211 2.67 3.19 39.25
N ASP A 212 2.86 2.06 39.94
CA ASP A 212 4.16 1.38 40.05
C ASP A 212 4.06 -0.16 39.96
N SER A 213 5.21 -0.80 39.66
CA SER A 213 5.30 -2.26 39.55
C SER A 213 5.03 -3.02 40.86
N VAL A 214 5.04 -2.35 42.01
CA VAL A 214 4.77 -2.95 43.33
C VAL A 214 3.26 -3.06 43.57
N ALA A 215 2.49 -2.04 43.20
CA ALA A 215 1.04 -2.02 43.26
C ALA A 215 0.44 -3.15 42.40
N TYR A 216 0.96 -3.36 41.19
CA TYR A 216 0.58 -4.49 40.34
C TYR A 216 0.84 -5.85 41.01
N LYS A 217 1.96 -6.02 41.73
CA LYS A 217 2.27 -7.28 42.44
C LYS A 217 1.30 -7.52 43.59
N SER A 218 0.93 -6.48 44.33
CA SER A 218 -0.04 -6.58 45.43
C SER A 218 -1.42 -6.97 44.93
N GLU A 219 -1.91 -6.34 43.86
CA GLU A 219 -3.20 -6.65 43.23
C GLU A 219 -3.22 -8.06 42.63
N LEU A 220 -2.14 -8.48 41.96
CA LEU A 220 -1.99 -9.87 41.48
C LEU A 220 -1.99 -10.88 42.63
N ALA A 221 -1.40 -10.54 43.78
CA ALA A 221 -1.42 -11.40 44.96
C ALA A 221 -2.83 -11.53 45.56
N GLU A 222 -3.58 -10.42 45.64
CA GLU A 222 -4.97 -10.44 46.08
C GLU A 222 -5.85 -11.27 45.15
N LEU A 223 -5.75 -11.04 43.84
CA LEU A 223 -6.49 -11.78 42.83
C LEU A 223 -6.18 -13.28 42.88
N LYS A 224 -4.92 -13.63 43.13
CA LYS A 224 -4.51 -15.03 43.31
C LYS A 224 -5.17 -15.68 44.53
N GLU A 225 -5.31 -14.97 45.64
CA GLU A 225 -6.02 -15.49 46.81
C GLU A 225 -7.54 -15.59 46.57
N GLN A 226 -8.15 -14.62 45.87
CA GLN A 226 -9.56 -14.72 45.45
C GLN A 226 -9.81 -15.93 44.53
N THR A 227 -8.93 -16.13 43.53
CA THR A 227 -8.97 -17.27 42.61
C THR A 227 -8.81 -18.60 43.36
N LYS A 228 -7.87 -18.66 44.31
CA LYS A 228 -7.64 -19.83 45.18
C LYS A 228 -8.85 -20.11 46.05
N ALA A 229 -9.52 -19.09 46.57
CA ALA A 229 -10.74 -19.24 47.36
C ALA A 229 -11.88 -19.86 46.55
N MET A 230 -12.11 -19.38 45.32
CA MET A 230 -13.14 -19.92 44.44
C MET A 230 -12.86 -21.35 43.97
N ASN A 231 -11.57 -21.71 43.83
CA ASN A 231 -11.13 -23.06 43.49
C ASN A 231 -11.32 -24.10 44.60
N ARG A 232 -11.59 -23.69 45.84
CA ARG A 232 -11.89 -24.63 46.93
C ARG A 232 -13.24 -25.31 46.68
N LYS A 233 -13.43 -26.49 47.27
CA LYS A 233 -14.72 -27.19 47.21
C LYS A 233 -15.83 -26.27 47.76
N GLY A 234 -16.87 -26.03 46.95
CA GLY A 234 -17.96 -25.11 47.29
C GLY A 234 -17.64 -23.62 47.11
N GLY A 235 -16.46 -23.27 46.58
CA GLY A 235 -16.03 -21.88 46.34
C GLY A 235 -16.66 -21.22 45.10
N GLY A 236 -17.47 -21.94 44.33
CA GLY A 236 -18.25 -21.37 43.23
C GLY A 236 -17.49 -21.14 41.91
N ALA A 237 -16.28 -21.70 41.73
CA ALA A 237 -15.59 -21.65 40.44
C ALA A 237 -16.34 -22.38 39.31
N VAL A 238 -17.11 -23.41 39.66
CA VAL A 238 -17.90 -24.23 38.73
C VAL A 238 -19.37 -24.18 39.14
N GLN A 239 -20.25 -24.01 38.17
CA GLN A 239 -21.69 -24.22 38.29
C GLN A 239 -22.04 -25.56 37.65
N ALA A 240 -22.84 -26.38 38.33
CA ALA A 240 -23.24 -27.71 37.86
C ALA A 240 -24.65 -28.06 38.36
N THR A 241 -25.35 -28.96 37.66
CA THR A 241 -26.68 -29.40 38.09
C THR A 241 -26.62 -30.28 39.34
N THR A 242 -27.62 -30.16 40.22
CA THR A 242 -27.80 -31.02 41.39
C THR A 242 -28.82 -32.14 41.14
N ALA A 243 -29.55 -32.10 40.02
CA ALA A 243 -30.63 -33.00 39.69
C ALA A 243 -30.18 -34.28 38.96
N PHE A 244 -28.89 -34.42 38.65
CA PHE A 244 -28.35 -35.58 37.95
C PHE A 244 -28.36 -36.83 38.86
N THR A 245 -28.86 -37.95 38.33
CA THR A 245 -28.87 -39.26 39.00
C THR A 245 -28.06 -40.26 38.19
N MET A 246 -27.37 -41.16 38.88
CA MET A 246 -26.63 -42.27 38.25
C MET A 246 -27.17 -43.57 38.81
N ASN A 247 -27.58 -44.50 37.93
CA ASN A 247 -28.21 -45.77 38.31
C ASN A 247 -29.41 -45.60 39.27
N GLY A 248 -30.16 -44.50 39.15
CA GLY A 248 -31.26 -44.17 40.07
C GLY A 248 -30.84 -43.56 41.41
N SER A 249 -29.56 -43.44 41.70
CA SER A 249 -29.02 -42.82 42.92
C SER A 249 -28.62 -41.36 42.69
N ALA A 250 -29.25 -40.44 43.42
CA ALA A 250 -28.87 -39.02 43.43
C ALA A 250 -27.52 -38.79 44.15
N ALA A 251 -27.16 -39.64 45.11
CA ALA A 251 -25.88 -39.53 45.82
C ALA A 251 -24.70 -39.91 44.90
N GLU A 252 -24.85 -40.97 44.12
CA GLU A 252 -23.85 -41.38 43.12
C GLU A 252 -23.76 -40.36 41.99
N GLY A 253 -24.89 -39.84 41.50
CA GLY A 253 -24.92 -38.77 40.50
C GLY A 253 -24.14 -37.52 40.94
N ARG A 254 -24.35 -37.06 42.19
CA ARG A 254 -23.58 -35.93 42.76
C ARG A 254 -22.08 -36.20 42.82
N LYS A 255 -21.67 -37.42 43.15
CA LYS A 255 -20.25 -37.79 43.20
C LYS A 255 -19.59 -37.70 41.82
N VAL A 256 -20.26 -38.20 40.79
CA VAL A 256 -19.77 -38.14 39.41
C VAL A 256 -19.70 -36.70 38.92
N VAL A 257 -20.72 -35.88 39.20
CA VAL A 257 -20.70 -34.45 38.85
C VAL A 257 -19.54 -33.72 39.54
N ASP A 258 -19.25 -34.00 40.81
CA ASP A 258 -18.12 -33.41 41.55
C ASP A 258 -16.75 -33.81 40.96
N GLU A 259 -16.58 -35.09 40.58
CA GLU A 259 -15.36 -35.59 39.94
C GLU A 259 -15.14 -34.98 38.54
N PHE A 260 -16.18 -34.93 37.71
CA PHE A 260 -16.12 -34.29 36.39
C PHE A 260 -15.89 -32.77 36.50
N SER A 261 -16.55 -32.10 37.45
CA SER A 261 -16.35 -30.66 37.70
C SER A 261 -14.90 -30.36 38.07
N LYS A 262 -14.28 -31.18 38.93
CA LYS A 262 -12.86 -31.05 39.28
C LYS A 262 -11.94 -31.24 38.08
N LEU A 263 -12.21 -32.23 37.23
CA LEU A 263 -11.42 -32.50 36.04
C LEU A 263 -11.47 -31.34 35.04
N LEU A 264 -12.69 -30.85 34.76
CA LEU A 264 -12.91 -29.75 33.83
C LEU A 264 -12.35 -28.42 34.35
N LEU A 265 -12.52 -28.13 35.65
CA LEU A 265 -11.89 -26.97 36.29
C LEU A 265 -10.37 -27.03 36.22
N ARG A 266 -9.77 -28.20 36.45
CA ARG A 266 -8.33 -28.39 36.31
C ARG A 266 -7.86 -28.11 34.88
N ALA A 267 -8.58 -28.59 33.88
CA ALA A 267 -8.25 -28.34 32.48
C ALA A 267 -8.30 -26.84 32.15
N TYR A 268 -9.35 -26.14 32.59
CA TYR A 268 -9.48 -24.69 32.44
C TYR A 268 -8.35 -23.93 33.15
N ASN A 269 -8.04 -24.28 34.40
CA ASN A 269 -6.99 -23.63 35.18
C ASN A 269 -5.60 -23.84 34.56
N ASN A 270 -5.32 -25.03 34.06
CA ASN A 270 -4.07 -25.31 33.35
C ASN A 270 -3.91 -24.42 32.12
N GLU A 271 -4.97 -24.24 31.32
CA GLU A 271 -4.92 -23.34 30.16
C GLU A 271 -4.67 -21.90 30.62
N ALA A 272 -5.42 -21.44 31.61
CA ALA A 272 -5.27 -20.08 32.13
C ALA A 272 -3.85 -19.85 32.72
N ASP A 273 -3.30 -20.80 33.47
CA ASP A 273 -1.96 -20.71 34.05
C ASP A 273 -0.87 -20.70 32.96
N ASN A 274 -1.08 -21.46 31.87
CA ASN A 274 -0.19 -21.46 30.72
C ASN A 274 -0.20 -20.11 30.00
N LEU A 275 -1.39 -19.49 29.85
CA LEU A 275 -1.53 -18.16 29.26
C LEU A 275 -0.85 -17.09 30.13
N VAL A 276 -1.01 -17.13 31.45
CA VAL A 276 -0.31 -16.24 32.38
C VAL A 276 1.21 -16.44 32.31
N ARG A 277 1.69 -17.68 32.32
CA ARG A 277 3.13 -17.99 32.28
C ARG A 277 3.79 -17.56 30.96
N GLY A 278 3.06 -17.72 29.85
CA GLY A 278 3.50 -17.32 28.51
C GLY A 278 3.14 -15.88 28.15
N MET A 279 2.66 -15.09 29.13
CA MET A 279 2.12 -13.77 28.86
C MET A 279 3.18 -12.83 28.31
N LYS A 280 2.79 -12.10 27.27
CA LYS A 280 3.48 -10.91 26.79
C LYS A 280 2.42 -9.83 26.61
N PRO A 281 2.70 -8.54 26.90
CA PRO A 281 1.68 -7.50 26.85
C PRO A 281 0.86 -7.50 25.56
N TYR A 282 1.55 -7.68 24.45
CA TYR A 282 0.97 -7.76 23.11
C TYR A 282 0.07 -8.96 22.81
N LYS A 283 0.22 -10.04 23.57
CA LYS A 283 -0.58 -11.25 23.38
C LYS A 283 -1.89 -11.20 24.17
N LEU A 284 -2.16 -10.14 24.94
CA LEU A 284 -3.30 -10.10 25.85
C LEU A 284 -4.62 -10.42 25.14
N GLY A 285 -4.90 -9.78 24.01
CA GLY A 285 -6.12 -10.03 23.23
C GLY A 285 -6.27 -11.49 22.84
N THR A 286 -5.25 -12.05 22.17
CA THR A 286 -5.26 -13.48 21.79
C THR A 286 -5.33 -14.45 22.97
N SER A 287 -4.81 -14.03 24.14
CA SER A 287 -4.83 -14.86 25.36
C SER A 287 -6.21 -14.84 26.00
N LYS A 288 -6.89 -13.69 26.01
CA LYS A 288 -8.30 -13.56 26.38
C LYS A 288 -9.18 -14.45 25.50
N ASP A 289 -9.03 -14.36 24.18
CA ASP A 289 -9.81 -15.18 23.23
C ASP A 289 -9.59 -16.68 23.44
N ARG A 290 -8.36 -17.10 23.74
CA ARG A 290 -8.04 -18.51 24.05
C ARG A 290 -8.72 -18.95 25.34
N LEU A 291 -8.72 -18.10 26.37
CA LEU A 291 -9.37 -18.40 27.63
C LEU A 291 -10.90 -18.50 27.47
N ASP A 292 -11.51 -17.62 26.67
CA ASP A 292 -12.92 -17.67 26.29
C ASP A 292 -13.28 -18.96 25.54
N LYS A 293 -12.46 -19.35 24.55
CA LYS A 293 -12.63 -20.61 23.82
C LYS A 293 -12.48 -21.83 24.73
N SER A 294 -11.55 -21.79 25.69
CA SER A 294 -11.39 -22.83 26.70
C SER A 294 -12.65 -22.98 27.55
N ARG A 295 -13.20 -21.86 28.04
CA ARG A 295 -14.48 -21.84 28.78
C ARG A 295 -15.63 -22.44 27.96
N ALA A 296 -15.78 -22.04 26.70
CA ALA A 296 -16.81 -22.59 25.82
C ALA A 296 -16.63 -24.09 25.56
N THR A 297 -15.37 -24.56 25.45
CA THR A 297 -15.07 -25.99 25.30
C THR A 297 -15.46 -26.78 26.55
N ILE A 298 -15.16 -26.24 27.74
CA ILE A 298 -15.58 -26.85 29.01
C ILE A 298 -17.10 -26.94 29.11
N GLU A 299 -17.84 -25.89 28.75
CA GLU A 299 -19.30 -25.91 28.73
C GLU A 299 -19.86 -26.95 27.74
N LYS A 300 -19.24 -27.07 26.55
CA LYS A 300 -19.61 -28.10 25.57
C LYS A 300 -19.40 -29.52 26.13
N LEU A 301 -18.27 -29.79 26.79
CA LEU A 301 -17.97 -31.09 27.41
C LEU A 301 -18.85 -31.38 28.64
N GLY A 302 -19.23 -30.33 29.37
CA GLY A 302 -20.06 -30.39 30.58
C GLY A 302 -21.56 -30.41 30.33
N ARG A 303 -22.02 -30.27 29.09
CA ARG A 303 -23.43 -30.02 28.72
C ARG A 303 -24.43 -31.03 29.29
N SER A 304 -24.08 -32.32 29.34
CA SER A 304 -24.98 -33.37 29.87
C SER A 304 -25.25 -33.23 31.37
N MET A 305 -24.36 -32.57 32.10
CA MET A 305 -24.41 -32.36 33.55
C MET A 305 -24.58 -30.87 33.90
N ASP A 306 -24.85 -30.01 32.91
CA ASP A 306 -24.86 -28.54 33.02
C ASP A 306 -23.62 -27.96 33.74
N ILE A 307 -22.45 -28.56 33.52
CA ILE A 307 -21.19 -28.11 34.12
C ILE A 307 -20.62 -26.96 33.30
N ARG A 308 -20.40 -25.82 33.95
CA ARG A 308 -19.80 -24.62 33.33
C ARG A 308 -18.92 -23.86 34.32
N ILE A 309 -17.93 -23.16 33.79
CA ILE A 309 -17.13 -22.22 34.58
C ILE A 309 -18.00 -21.00 34.91
N SER A 310 -18.05 -20.62 36.19
CA SER A 310 -18.86 -19.50 36.63
C SER A 310 -18.34 -18.18 36.06
N ALA A 311 -19.25 -17.25 35.75
CA ALA A 311 -18.87 -15.95 35.19
C ALA A 311 -17.95 -15.14 36.14
N PRO A 312 -18.19 -15.09 37.47
CA PRO A 312 -17.28 -14.39 38.38
C PRO A 312 -15.87 -15.00 38.39
N TYR A 313 -15.74 -16.33 38.35
CA TYR A 313 -14.43 -16.98 38.32
C TYR A 313 -13.68 -16.72 37.02
N HIS A 314 -14.39 -16.79 35.90
CA HIS A 314 -13.82 -16.47 34.60
C HIS A 314 -13.35 -15.01 34.51
N TRP A 315 -14.14 -14.07 35.05
CA TRP A 315 -13.76 -12.66 35.13
C TRP A 315 -12.46 -12.45 35.94
N LEU A 316 -12.30 -13.13 37.09
CA LEU A 316 -11.05 -13.07 37.86
C LEU A 316 -9.84 -13.53 37.03
N ARG A 317 -9.97 -14.62 36.28
CA ARG A 317 -8.88 -15.12 35.41
C ARG A 317 -8.60 -14.19 34.23
N MET A 318 -9.62 -13.55 33.67
CA MET A 318 -9.44 -12.52 32.64
C MET A 318 -8.70 -11.29 33.20
N ARG A 319 -9.06 -10.87 34.42
CA ARG A 319 -8.40 -9.77 35.12
C ARG A 319 -6.95 -10.09 35.47
N GLU A 320 -6.64 -11.34 35.80
CA GLU A 320 -5.25 -11.80 36.01
C GLU A 320 -4.39 -11.62 34.76
N LEU A 321 -4.93 -11.99 33.59
CA LEU A 321 -4.22 -11.83 32.31
C LEU A 321 -3.93 -10.36 32.02
N GLU A 322 -4.92 -9.48 32.22
CA GLU A 322 -4.79 -8.03 32.06
C GLU A 322 -3.70 -7.46 32.99
N LEU A 323 -3.83 -7.69 34.30
CA LEU A 323 -2.88 -7.22 35.30
C LEU A 323 -1.46 -7.74 35.05
N THR A 324 -1.33 -8.99 34.59
CA THR A 324 -0.02 -9.58 34.25
C THR A 324 0.60 -8.87 33.05
N ALA A 325 -0.18 -8.60 32.00
CA ALA A 325 0.26 -7.87 30.83
C ALA A 325 0.73 -6.44 31.20
N ASP A 326 -0.07 -5.73 31.99
CA ASP A 326 0.24 -4.38 32.46
C ASP A 326 1.51 -4.37 33.32
N HIS A 327 1.65 -5.31 34.26
CA HIS A 327 2.83 -5.44 35.11
C HIS A 327 4.11 -5.65 34.28
N LEU A 328 4.08 -6.58 33.32
CA LEU A 328 5.23 -6.88 32.47
C LEU A 328 5.65 -5.66 31.63
N ASN A 329 4.67 -4.91 31.11
CA ASN A 329 4.94 -3.69 30.38
C ASN A 329 5.56 -2.62 31.28
N LYS A 330 5.01 -2.42 32.49
CA LYS A 330 5.53 -1.45 33.44
C LYS A 330 6.96 -1.74 33.86
N VAL A 331 7.28 -3.01 34.11
CA VAL A 331 8.64 -3.46 34.39
C VAL A 331 9.58 -3.21 33.20
N ALA A 332 9.11 -3.40 31.96
CA ALA A 332 9.90 -3.08 30.78
C ALA A 332 10.20 -1.58 30.67
N GLU A 333 9.18 -0.73 30.89
CA GLU A 333 9.31 0.73 30.92
C GLU A 333 10.32 1.19 31.99
N GLU A 334 10.18 0.73 33.23
CA GLU A 334 11.10 1.02 34.34
C GLU A 334 12.53 0.59 33.99
N LYS A 335 12.70 -0.60 33.40
CA LYS A 335 14.02 -1.12 33.01
C LYS A 335 14.67 -0.35 31.86
N GLU A 336 13.89 0.18 30.91
CA GLU A 336 14.41 1.08 29.88
C GLU A 336 14.84 2.43 30.49
N ARG A 337 14.00 3.03 31.35
CA ARG A 337 14.33 4.27 32.07
C ARG A 337 15.62 4.15 32.88
N ASP A 338 15.78 3.05 33.62
CA ASP A 338 17.01 2.75 34.38
C ASP A 338 18.24 2.61 33.49
N ARG A 339 18.09 2.00 32.30
CA ARG A 339 19.19 1.83 31.34
C ARG A 339 19.61 3.17 30.76
N GLU A 340 18.66 4.02 30.42
CA GLU A 340 18.90 5.38 29.92
C GLU A 340 19.58 6.26 30.98
N GLU A 341 19.09 6.22 32.22
CA GLU A 341 19.70 6.96 33.32
C GLU A 341 21.14 6.50 33.60
N LYS A 342 21.38 5.18 33.61
CA LYS A 342 22.75 4.63 33.74
C LYS A 342 23.64 5.04 32.57
N ALA A 343 23.12 5.10 31.35
CA ALA A 343 23.88 5.56 30.19
C ALA A 343 24.25 7.05 30.32
N ARG A 344 23.30 7.90 30.74
CA ARG A 344 23.55 9.33 31.02
C ARG A 344 24.62 9.52 32.08
N LEU A 345 24.47 8.88 33.24
CA LEU A 345 25.43 8.96 34.34
C LEU A 345 26.83 8.45 33.94
N ARG A 346 26.92 7.43 33.08
CA ARG A 346 28.20 6.95 32.54
C ARG A 346 28.85 8.00 31.65
N GLU A 347 28.09 8.63 30.77
CA GLU A 347 28.60 9.66 29.86
C GLU A 347 29.06 10.90 30.65
N GLU A 348 28.27 11.35 31.62
CA GLU A 348 28.64 12.47 32.49
C GLU A 348 29.92 12.17 33.28
N LYS A 349 30.07 10.95 33.83
CA LYS A 349 31.28 10.53 34.54
C LYS A 349 32.50 10.46 33.61
N ARG A 350 32.33 10.03 32.36
CA ARG A 350 33.43 9.99 31.39
C ARG A 350 33.89 11.40 31.02
N ALA A 351 32.96 12.30 30.70
CA ALA A 351 33.28 13.70 30.43
C ALA A 351 34.00 14.36 31.62
N GLN A 352 33.53 14.12 32.84
CA GLN A 352 34.17 14.64 34.05
C GLN A 352 35.60 14.10 34.23
N ALA A 353 35.80 12.78 34.08
CA ALA A 353 37.11 12.17 34.19
C ALA A 353 38.09 12.64 33.10
N GLU A 354 37.58 12.98 31.91
CA GLU A 354 38.37 13.53 30.80
C GLU A 354 38.86 14.95 31.12
N LEU A 355 37.97 15.81 31.63
CA LEU A 355 38.30 17.16 32.11
C LEU A 355 39.35 17.11 33.24
N GLU A 356 39.17 16.22 34.21
CA GLU A 356 40.12 16.06 35.33
C GLU A 356 41.49 15.58 34.86
N ARG A 357 41.55 14.64 33.91
CA ARG A 357 42.81 14.15 33.34
C ARG A 357 43.54 15.24 32.57
N GLU A 358 42.80 16.01 31.78
CA GLU A 358 43.37 17.10 30.99
C GLU A 358 43.89 18.22 31.90
N ARG A 359 43.11 18.58 32.93
CA ARG A 359 43.55 19.54 33.95
C ARG A 359 44.85 19.10 34.62
N ALA A 360 44.94 17.82 35.00
CA ALA A 360 46.14 17.26 35.61
C ALA A 360 47.34 17.20 34.65
N ARG A 361 47.11 17.03 33.34
CA ARG A 361 48.14 17.09 32.31
C ARG A 361 48.69 18.51 32.19
N LEU A 362 47.81 19.50 32.03
CA LEU A 362 48.16 20.92 31.94
C LEU A 362 48.88 21.40 33.21
N ASP A 363 48.47 20.95 34.40
CA ASP A 363 49.19 21.26 35.63
C ASP A 363 50.62 20.73 35.63
N LYS A 364 50.85 19.50 35.17
CA LYS A 364 52.20 18.94 35.08
C LYS A 364 53.06 19.68 34.07
N GLU A 365 52.49 20.05 32.92
CA GLU A 365 53.17 20.86 31.90
C GLU A 365 53.52 22.23 32.46
N ARG A 366 52.59 22.92 33.12
CA ARG A 366 52.84 24.19 33.82
C ARG A 366 54.03 24.10 34.78
N HIS A 367 54.02 23.11 35.68
CA HIS A 367 55.14 22.91 36.62
C HIS A 367 56.46 22.62 35.90
N HIS A 368 56.44 21.89 34.79
CA HIS A 368 57.65 21.64 33.99
C HIS A 368 58.23 22.94 33.42
N TYR A 369 57.38 23.78 32.81
CA TYR A 369 57.77 25.06 32.24
C TYR A 369 58.21 26.07 33.30
N GLU A 370 57.56 26.13 34.46
CA GLU A 370 57.97 26.98 35.59
C GLU A 370 59.38 26.63 36.08
N ASN A 371 59.69 25.34 36.20
CA ASN A 371 61.04 24.88 36.58
C ASN A 371 62.08 25.23 35.51
N ALA A 372 61.76 25.04 34.22
CA ALA A 372 62.64 25.41 33.12
C ALA A 372 62.88 26.93 33.06
N LEU A 373 61.84 27.73 33.27
CA LEU A 373 61.90 29.18 33.36
C LEU A 373 62.81 29.65 34.50
N ALA A 374 62.70 29.03 35.68
CA ALA A 374 63.58 29.34 36.81
C ALA A 374 65.07 29.08 36.47
N ALA A 375 65.36 27.98 35.78
CA ALA A 375 66.72 27.66 35.34
C ALA A 375 67.26 28.63 34.28
N LEU A 376 66.42 29.10 33.35
CA LEU A 376 66.78 30.09 32.33
C LEU A 376 67.02 31.48 32.94
N ARG A 377 66.17 31.89 33.89
CA ARG A 377 66.36 33.13 34.67
C ARG A 377 67.70 33.12 35.41
N ALA A 378 68.07 31.99 36.01
CA ALA A 378 69.36 31.83 36.70
C ALA A 378 70.57 31.93 35.75
N LYS A 379 70.41 31.57 34.47
CA LYS A 379 71.44 31.68 33.43
C LYS A 379 71.49 33.04 32.73
N GLY A 380 70.53 33.92 32.98
CA GLY A 380 70.43 35.24 32.35
C GLY A 380 70.01 35.21 30.87
N ASP A 381 69.39 34.12 30.40
CA ASP A 381 68.91 34.00 29.02
C ASP A 381 67.54 34.69 28.86
N THR A 382 67.57 35.97 28.50
CA THR A 382 66.37 36.81 28.37
C THR A 382 65.42 36.37 27.26
N GLU A 383 65.94 35.83 26.15
CA GLU A 383 65.13 35.37 25.01
C GLU A 383 64.46 34.03 25.32
N GLY A 384 65.17 33.12 25.99
CA GLY A 384 64.61 31.88 26.52
C GLY A 384 63.49 32.12 27.54
N VAL A 385 63.67 33.11 28.43
CA VAL A 385 62.66 33.51 29.43
C VAL A 385 61.37 33.98 28.77
N ALA A 386 61.44 34.90 27.81
CA ALA A 386 60.25 35.44 27.14
C ALA A 386 59.45 34.35 26.40
N ARG A 387 60.12 33.40 25.75
CA ARG A 387 59.46 32.26 25.09
C ARG A 387 58.74 31.35 26.08
N MET A 388 59.37 31.05 27.21
CA MET A 388 58.77 30.19 28.24
C MET A 388 57.61 30.86 28.97
N GLU A 389 57.65 32.19 29.16
CA GLU A 389 56.54 32.97 29.70
C GLU A 389 55.32 32.93 28.77
N ALA A 390 55.52 33.10 27.45
CA ALA A 390 54.43 32.97 26.49
C ALA A 390 53.78 31.58 26.51
N GLN A 391 54.57 30.51 26.62
CA GLN A 391 54.05 29.15 26.76
C GLN A 391 53.27 28.93 28.07
N LEU A 392 53.70 29.56 29.17
CA LEU A 392 52.96 29.49 30.43
C LEU A 392 51.63 30.24 30.36
N ASP A 393 51.57 31.36 29.65
CA ASP A 393 50.34 32.10 29.41
C ASP A 393 49.34 31.28 28.58
N ASP A 394 49.81 30.58 27.53
CA ASP A 394 49.00 29.66 26.73
C ASP A 394 48.43 28.53 27.60
N ILE A 395 49.25 27.94 28.46
CA ILE A 395 48.83 26.87 29.39
C ILE A 395 47.84 27.42 30.44
N ALA A 396 48.04 28.64 30.93
CA ALA A 396 47.11 29.27 31.87
C ALA A 396 45.73 29.49 31.24
N GLN A 397 45.68 29.96 30.00
CA GLN A 397 44.41 30.10 29.27
C GLN A 397 43.73 28.75 29.01
N ALA A 398 44.51 27.70 28.69
CA ALA A 398 43.98 26.35 28.52
C ALA A 398 43.39 25.79 29.84
N ILE A 399 44.07 26.03 30.96
CA ILE A 399 43.60 25.69 32.30
C ILE A 399 42.28 26.41 32.61
N ASP A 400 42.22 27.72 32.37
CA ASP A 400 41.02 28.53 32.64
C ASP A 400 39.83 28.05 31.81
N ASN A 401 40.06 27.62 30.56
CA ASN A 401 39.01 27.04 29.72
C ASN A 401 38.50 25.70 30.28
N VAL A 402 39.40 24.79 30.67
CA VAL A 402 39.01 23.51 31.29
C VAL A 402 38.26 23.73 32.60
N ASP A 403 38.73 24.66 33.45
CA ASP A 403 38.11 24.99 34.72
C ASP A 403 36.73 25.65 34.51
N TYR A 404 36.60 26.54 33.52
CA TYR A 404 35.32 27.12 33.11
C TYR A 404 34.33 26.03 32.68
N ARG A 405 34.76 25.08 31.84
CA ARG A 405 33.92 23.97 31.38
C ARG A 405 33.55 22.99 32.48
N ALA A 406 34.44 22.76 33.45
CA ALA A 406 34.15 21.95 34.62
C ALA A 406 33.14 22.63 35.55
N ALA A 407 33.22 23.96 35.70
CA ALA A 407 32.32 24.74 36.55
C ALA A 407 30.94 24.97 35.91
N ASN A 408 30.88 25.16 34.59
CA ASN A 408 29.63 25.39 33.87
C ASN A 408 29.06 24.07 33.31
N ALA A 409 28.17 23.44 34.08
CA ALA A 409 27.50 22.20 33.67
C ALA A 409 26.59 22.34 32.43
N ARG A 410 26.26 23.56 32.00
CA ARG A 410 25.47 23.84 30.80
C ARG A 410 26.32 24.03 29.55
N ALA A 411 27.63 24.27 29.70
CA ALA A 411 28.55 24.43 28.59
C ALA A 411 28.87 23.10 27.91
N GLY A 412 29.02 23.12 26.58
CA GLY A 412 29.36 21.95 25.80
C GLY A 412 29.24 22.19 24.30
N TYR A 413 29.26 21.10 23.54
CA TYR A 413 29.07 21.12 22.10
C TYR A 413 27.70 20.57 21.74
N VAL A 414 26.95 21.33 20.94
CA VAL A 414 25.78 20.83 20.22
C VAL A 414 26.25 20.30 18.88
N TYR A 415 25.88 19.07 18.55
CA TYR A 415 26.20 18.44 17.28
C TYR A 415 24.95 18.11 16.47
N VAL A 416 25.09 18.23 15.16
CA VAL A 416 24.09 17.78 14.17
C VAL A 416 24.75 16.73 13.30
N ILE A 417 24.19 15.53 13.28
CA ILE A 417 24.73 14.40 12.52
C ILE A 417 23.63 13.70 11.72
N SER A 418 23.98 13.09 10.60
CA SER A 418 23.06 12.24 9.82
C SER A 418 23.75 10.95 9.39
N ASN A 419 22.96 9.99 8.93
CA ASN A 419 23.49 8.74 8.41
C ASN A 419 22.69 8.34 7.17
N LEU A 420 23.20 8.73 6.00
CA LEU A 420 22.52 8.53 4.73
C LEU A 420 22.20 7.06 4.46
N GLY A 421 23.14 6.16 4.78
CA GLY A 421 22.99 4.74 4.50
C GLY A 421 22.00 4.01 5.42
N SER A 422 21.78 4.51 6.63
CA SER A 422 20.88 3.88 7.61
C SER A 422 19.50 4.51 7.66
N PHE A 423 19.41 5.83 7.49
CA PHE A 423 18.18 6.60 7.73
C PHE A 423 17.73 7.45 6.53
N GLY A 424 18.51 7.51 5.45
CA GLY A 424 18.21 8.32 4.28
C GLY A 424 18.54 9.80 4.44
N GLU A 425 18.10 10.62 3.48
CA GLU A 425 18.47 12.05 3.37
C GLU A 425 17.70 12.98 4.33
N GLN A 426 16.59 12.49 4.90
CA GLN A 426 15.63 13.30 5.65
C GLN A 426 15.60 12.96 7.14
N VAL A 427 16.67 12.36 7.67
CA VAL A 427 16.76 12.06 9.10
C VAL A 427 18.06 12.58 9.66
N VAL A 428 17.94 13.42 10.67
CA VAL A 428 19.07 13.97 11.44
C VAL A 428 18.96 13.58 12.90
N LYS A 429 20.10 13.56 13.58
CA LYS A 429 20.19 13.56 15.04
C LYS A 429 20.76 14.89 15.51
N VAL A 430 20.10 15.48 16.50
CA VAL A 430 20.55 16.70 17.18
C VAL A 430 20.73 16.37 18.66
N GLY A 431 21.93 16.54 19.18
CA GLY A 431 22.21 16.30 20.59
C GLY A 431 23.39 17.12 21.08
N MET A 432 23.71 16.99 22.37
CA MET A 432 24.86 17.68 22.96
C MET A 432 25.86 16.74 23.64
N THR A 433 27.07 17.23 23.86
CA THR A 433 28.15 16.54 24.56
C THR A 433 28.98 17.51 25.38
N ARG A 434 29.43 17.06 26.55
CA ARG A 434 30.35 17.80 27.43
C ARG A 434 31.80 17.32 27.32
N ARG A 435 32.07 16.33 26.45
CA ARG A 435 33.41 15.80 26.16
C ARG A 435 34.36 16.91 25.70
N LEU A 436 35.65 16.80 26.02
CA LEU A 436 36.64 17.76 25.56
C LEU A 436 36.73 17.70 24.04
N ASP A 437 36.83 16.48 23.48
CA ASP A 437 36.71 16.22 22.04
C ASP A 437 35.27 15.76 21.67
N PRO A 438 34.47 16.58 20.99
CA PRO A 438 33.13 16.19 20.54
C PRO A 438 33.14 15.08 19.48
N MET A 439 34.22 14.89 18.72
CA MET A 439 34.30 13.84 17.70
C MET A 439 34.35 12.44 18.29
N ASP A 440 34.93 12.27 19.48
CA ASP A 440 34.90 10.99 20.20
C ASP A 440 33.46 10.54 20.47
N ARG A 441 32.57 11.49 20.80
CA ARG A 441 31.15 11.18 20.98
C ARG A 441 30.49 10.73 19.69
N VAL A 442 30.79 11.37 18.56
CA VAL A 442 30.25 10.99 17.25
C VAL A 442 30.71 9.61 16.82
N ARG A 443 31.99 9.26 17.06
CA ARG A 443 32.54 7.92 16.81
C ARG A 443 31.86 6.86 17.67
N GLU A 444 31.72 7.11 18.97
CA GLU A 444 31.01 6.21 19.89
C GLU A 444 29.56 5.96 19.44
N LEU A 445 28.88 6.99 18.91
CA LEU A 445 27.51 6.86 18.39
C LEU A 445 27.46 6.06 17.08
N SER A 446 28.49 6.17 16.24
CA SER A 446 28.61 5.42 14.98
C SER A 446 28.83 3.93 15.24
N ASP A 447 29.66 3.58 16.22
CA ASP A 447 29.93 2.19 16.61
C ASP A 447 28.72 1.51 17.30
N ALA A 448 27.80 2.30 17.83
CA ALA A 448 26.74 1.84 18.73
C ALA A 448 25.49 1.27 18.03
N SER A 449 25.60 0.73 16.81
CA SER A 449 24.57 -0.04 16.04
C SER A 449 24.05 0.60 14.74
N VAL A 450 24.88 1.30 13.97
CA VAL A 450 24.55 1.69 12.59
C VAL A 450 25.54 1.06 11.59
N PRO A 451 25.10 0.62 10.39
CA PRO A 451 25.98 0.01 9.38
C PRO A 451 27.05 0.93 8.77
N PHE A 452 26.86 2.25 8.87
CA PHE A 452 27.75 3.26 8.31
C PHE A 452 28.06 4.31 9.38
N ASN A 453 29.19 4.99 9.27
CA ASN A 453 29.51 6.10 10.17
C ASN A 453 28.56 7.30 9.99
N PHE A 454 28.38 8.09 11.06
CA PHE A 454 27.62 9.33 10.98
C PHE A 454 28.42 10.43 10.25
N ASP A 455 27.75 11.13 9.35
CA ASP A 455 28.21 12.38 8.76
C ASP A 455 27.96 13.53 9.74
N VAL A 456 28.97 14.38 9.93
CA VAL A 456 28.88 15.56 10.80
C VAL A 456 28.51 16.79 9.99
N HIS A 457 27.38 17.40 10.33
CA HIS A 457 26.91 18.64 9.72
C HIS A 457 27.35 19.87 10.51
N ALA A 458 27.35 19.79 11.83
CA ALA A 458 27.77 20.89 12.69
C ALA A 458 28.30 20.39 14.03
N ILE A 459 29.28 21.11 14.56
CA ILE A 459 29.73 21.04 15.94
C ILE A 459 29.83 22.48 16.43
N HIS A 460 28.95 22.87 17.33
CA HIS A 460 28.85 24.24 17.83
C HIS A 460 29.07 24.26 19.34
N PHE A 461 30.13 24.93 19.79
CA PHE A 461 30.36 25.18 21.20
C PHE A 461 29.41 26.27 21.70
N SER A 462 28.77 26.04 22.85
CA SER A 462 27.93 27.03 23.52
C SER A 462 28.11 26.94 25.03
N ASP A 463 28.12 28.10 25.69
CA ASP A 463 28.09 28.22 27.15
C ASP A 463 26.76 27.74 27.75
N ASP A 464 25.71 27.66 26.91
CA ASP A 464 24.42 27.06 27.23
C ASP A 464 23.98 26.03 26.17
N ALA A 465 24.81 25.02 25.95
CA ALA A 465 24.51 23.91 25.04
C ALA A 465 23.22 23.17 25.41
N VAL A 466 22.90 23.08 26.71
CA VAL A 466 21.63 22.50 27.21
C VAL A 466 20.43 23.31 26.72
N GLY A 467 20.49 24.64 26.80
CA GLY A 467 19.45 25.52 26.30
C GLY A 467 19.24 25.42 24.79
N VAL A 468 20.35 25.44 24.03
CA VAL A 468 20.33 25.30 22.57
C VAL A 468 19.72 23.95 22.15
N GLU A 469 20.14 22.85 22.76
CA GLU A 469 19.59 21.52 22.48
C GLU A 469 18.09 21.46 22.77
N ALA A 470 17.67 21.91 23.96
CA ALA A 470 16.26 21.88 24.37
C ALA A 470 15.37 22.71 23.43
N GLU A 471 15.87 23.86 22.97
CA GLU A 471 15.18 24.70 22.00
C GLU A 471 15.03 24.00 20.65
N MET A 472 16.12 23.41 20.13
CA MET A 472 16.10 22.65 18.88
C MET A 472 15.10 21.49 18.94
N HIS A 473 15.12 20.72 20.03
CA HIS A 473 14.20 19.61 20.27
C HIS A 473 12.74 20.05 20.35
N ARG A 474 12.48 21.25 20.88
CA ARG A 474 11.13 21.82 20.95
C ARG A 474 10.64 22.23 19.56
N ARG A 475 11.49 22.89 18.77
CA ARG A 475 11.15 23.32 17.40
C ARG A 475 10.97 22.16 16.43
N LEU A 476 11.65 21.04 16.67
CA LEU A 476 11.55 19.81 15.87
C LEU A 476 10.60 18.76 16.48
N ALA A 477 9.80 19.12 17.50
CA ALA A 477 9.01 18.15 18.26
C ALA A 477 7.97 17.42 17.41
N ASP A 478 7.36 18.10 16.45
CA ASP A 478 6.39 17.55 15.48
C ASP A 478 7.06 16.60 14.46
N LYS A 479 8.34 16.86 14.15
CA LYS A 479 9.19 16.08 13.25
C LYS A 479 9.90 14.90 13.93
N ARG A 480 9.61 14.57 15.20
CA ARG A 480 10.27 13.44 15.89
C ARG A 480 10.02 12.09 15.21
N VAL A 481 11.10 11.34 14.99
CA VAL A 481 11.05 9.96 14.50
C VAL A 481 10.44 9.05 15.55
N ASN A 482 10.90 9.16 16.81
CA ASN A 482 10.32 8.42 17.93
C ASN A 482 9.42 9.33 18.79
N ARG A 483 8.10 9.08 18.73
CA ARG A 483 7.08 9.85 19.46
C ARG A 483 6.79 9.32 20.87
N VAL A 484 7.19 8.08 21.16
CA VAL A 484 6.99 7.42 22.45
C VAL A 484 8.16 7.70 23.39
N ASN A 485 9.38 7.52 22.89
CA ASN A 485 10.61 7.79 23.63
C ASN A 485 11.27 9.09 23.11
N GLN A 486 10.94 10.20 23.78
CA GLN A 486 11.43 11.53 23.42
C GLN A 486 12.93 11.75 23.69
N ARG A 487 13.62 10.83 24.40
CA ARG A 487 15.08 10.87 24.56
C ARG A 487 15.84 10.36 23.34
N ARG A 488 15.13 9.79 22.35
CA ARG A 488 15.70 9.44 21.05
C ARG A 488 15.55 10.62 20.09
N GLU A 489 16.63 11.37 19.97
CA GLU A 489 16.66 12.71 19.35
C GLU A 489 16.88 12.65 17.83
N PHE A 490 16.10 11.80 17.16
CA PHE A 490 16.09 11.70 15.71
C PHE A 490 14.86 12.42 15.16
N PHE A 491 15.05 13.19 14.09
CA PHE A 491 14.02 14.06 13.52
C PHE A 491 13.96 13.92 12.00
N TYR A 492 12.74 13.92 11.46
CA TYR A 492 12.45 14.00 10.03
C TYR A 492 12.71 15.42 9.52
N ALA A 493 13.97 15.74 9.26
CA ALA A 493 14.43 17.03 8.76
C ALA A 493 15.69 16.86 7.91
N THR A 494 15.94 17.79 7.00
CA THR A 494 17.19 17.80 6.22
C THR A 494 18.27 18.62 6.94
N PRO A 495 19.57 18.37 6.66
CA PRO A 495 20.64 19.21 7.20
C PRO A 495 20.46 20.70 6.88
N ALA A 496 19.93 21.05 5.71
CA ALA A 496 19.67 22.44 5.35
C ALA A 496 18.59 23.09 6.25
N GLU A 497 17.48 22.38 6.54
CA GLU A 497 16.45 22.87 7.47
C GLU A 497 17.01 23.07 8.89
N VAL A 498 17.81 22.12 9.35
CA VAL A 498 18.40 22.15 10.70
C VAL A 498 19.41 23.28 10.83
N ARG A 499 20.16 23.62 9.77
CA ARG A 499 21.07 24.77 9.77
C ARG A 499 20.34 26.06 10.10
N VAL A 500 19.23 26.32 9.39
CA VAL A 500 18.43 27.54 9.59
C VAL A 500 17.96 27.63 11.04
N LEU A 501 17.40 26.53 11.56
CA LEU A 501 16.94 26.46 12.95
C LEU A 501 18.08 26.66 13.94
N LEU A 502 19.22 26.02 13.73
CA LEU A 502 20.37 26.14 14.63
C LEU A 502 20.95 27.56 14.62
N SER A 503 21.01 28.22 13.47
CA SER A 503 21.47 29.62 13.38
C SER A 503 20.53 30.59 14.11
N GLU A 504 19.22 30.36 14.06
CA GLU A 504 18.25 31.18 14.81
C GLU A 504 18.35 30.99 16.33
N VAL A 505 18.77 29.80 16.78
CA VAL A 505 18.84 29.45 18.21
C VAL A 505 20.20 29.81 18.81
N ALA A 506 21.29 29.48 18.12
CA ALA A 506 22.65 29.58 18.63
C ALA A 506 23.42 30.81 18.08
N GLY A 507 22.88 31.50 17.08
CA GLY A 507 23.53 32.64 16.41
C GLY A 507 24.47 32.20 15.29
N ASP A 508 25.60 32.90 15.16
CA ASP A 508 26.58 32.64 14.10
C ASP A 508 27.27 31.29 14.30
N ILE A 509 27.06 30.39 13.33
CA ILE A 509 27.69 29.07 13.29
C ILE A 509 28.99 29.20 12.49
N LEU A 510 30.11 28.79 13.10
CA LEU A 510 31.44 28.85 12.47
C LEU A 510 31.57 27.95 11.23
N GLU A 511 31.03 26.73 11.30
CA GLU A 511 31.17 25.72 10.25
C GLU A 511 29.90 24.85 10.16
N TYR A 512 29.34 24.74 8.95
CA TYR A 512 28.19 23.88 8.67
C TYR A 512 28.32 23.20 7.31
N ASN A 513 28.28 21.87 7.30
CA ASN A 513 28.28 21.07 6.09
C ASN A 513 26.86 20.61 5.77
N GLU A 514 26.23 21.16 4.72
CA GLU A 514 24.87 20.74 4.34
C GLU A 514 24.84 19.39 3.63
N VAL A 515 25.89 19.06 2.87
CA VAL A 515 25.96 17.83 2.08
C VAL A 515 26.76 16.78 2.85
N PRO A 516 26.15 15.62 3.22
CA PRO A 516 26.90 14.53 3.86
C PRO A 516 27.93 13.93 2.89
N GLU A 517 29.08 13.49 3.40
CA GLU A 517 30.12 12.84 2.60
C GLU A 517 29.78 11.38 2.34
N ALA A 518 29.18 10.69 3.30
CA ALA A 518 28.63 9.33 3.19
C ALA A 518 29.56 8.38 2.41
N LEU A 519 30.86 8.42 2.71
CA LEU A 519 31.90 7.86 1.86
C LEU A 519 31.75 6.35 1.69
N GLU A 520 31.62 5.61 2.80
CA GLU A 520 31.38 4.16 2.81
C GLU A 520 30.09 3.78 2.07
N TYR A 521 29.01 4.56 2.25
CA TYR A 521 27.73 4.31 1.58
C TYR A 521 27.84 4.50 0.05
N ARG A 522 28.49 5.59 -0.39
CA ARG A 522 28.70 5.87 -1.82
C ARG A 522 29.62 4.83 -2.48
N GLN A 523 30.68 4.41 -1.79
CA GLN A 523 31.53 3.31 -2.23
C GLN A 523 30.74 2.01 -2.36
N SER A 524 29.94 1.65 -1.34
CA SER A 524 29.08 0.45 -1.38
C SER A 524 28.11 0.46 -2.56
N ARG A 525 27.53 1.64 -2.90
CA ARG A 525 26.68 1.78 -4.08
C ARG A 525 27.45 1.71 -5.40
N GLY A 526 28.68 2.22 -5.43
CA GLY A 526 29.56 2.15 -6.59
C GLY A 526 29.97 0.71 -6.91
N GLU A 527 30.29 -0.10 -5.90
CA GLU A 527 30.60 -1.53 -6.07
C GLU A 527 29.39 -2.35 -6.53
N ALA A 528 28.17 -1.94 -6.15
CA ALA A 528 26.94 -2.61 -6.56
C ALA A 528 26.50 -2.26 -8.00
N ALA A 529 27.12 -1.29 -8.67
CA ALA A 529 26.81 -0.96 -10.05
C ALA A 529 27.40 -2.05 -10.99
N PRO A 530 26.57 -2.73 -11.82
CA PRO A 530 27.07 -3.81 -12.65
C PRO A 530 28.11 -3.30 -13.65
N GLU A 531 29.25 -3.96 -13.70
CA GLU A 531 30.27 -3.81 -14.76
C GLU A 531 29.56 -3.94 -16.11
N ALA A 532 29.61 -2.88 -16.94
CA ALA A 532 29.04 -2.93 -18.27
C ALA A 532 29.64 -4.13 -19.03
N PRO A 533 28.83 -5.00 -19.64
CA PRO A 533 29.35 -6.20 -20.28
C PRO A 533 30.33 -5.81 -21.38
N ALA A 534 31.57 -6.28 -21.27
CA ALA A 534 32.61 -6.05 -22.26
C ALA A 534 32.11 -6.45 -23.66
N PRO A 535 32.39 -5.64 -24.71
CA PRO A 535 31.97 -5.96 -26.06
C PRO A 535 32.63 -7.28 -26.49
N ARG A 536 31.82 -8.33 -26.63
CA ARG A 536 32.28 -9.62 -27.17
C ARG A 536 32.75 -9.37 -28.61
N ARG A 537 34.04 -9.61 -28.85
CA ARG A 537 34.67 -9.60 -30.18
C ARG A 537 34.26 -10.82 -31.00
#